data_AF-A0A7J6P3V8-F1
#
_entry.id   AF-A0A7J6P3V8-F1
#
_cell.length_a   1.000
_cell.length_b   1.000
_cell.length_c   1.000
_cell.angle_alpha   90.00
_cell.angle_beta   90.00
_cell.angle_gamma   90.00
#
_symmetry.space_group_name_H-M   'P 1'
#
loop_
_entity.id
_entity.type
_entity.pdbx_description
1 polymer ?
#
loop_
_entity_poly.entity_id
_entity_poly.type
_entity_poly.pdbx_seq_one_letter_code
_entity_poly.pdbx_strand_id
1 'polypeptide(L)'
;MPGEVLEDTDITPEYLSKDPTAALFTSKVANVKDQIKRALFRHCLFKIQNVEVQTLQKECEEKSRWLDEIRHLSDADTNWVTWAATKKFTRRNKEPFSILRKERWTIRRCGSPVPYDVIYFREGGDGFSTRVIPVRWMDRLRGVYFYYFEICPDVLDSRRAGRELPRVAVDDSDDFFEKYASYEDYLDAQVTEKDTFYLGGADLARQLVELGCRRGEVLSREEFNEKRRVAEREKRRRLQSMVKVLASADKDLTAFPTLRHLAAREEMARSGKIVSIIFIRDRNAKGQEISGYIDYGHRMKTENFEAYFSREKRILPRPTDLCFYNWETPAMWDIGSQSSSAELPAGTANESPNFQVVPDTKMGLLFRNKRDRKMIDVNPKHDPGDNSKRHDVTTSEYLQVVIFDHMPRRKA
;
A
#
# COMPACT_ATOMS: atom_id res chain seq x y z
N MET A 1 25.03 18.29 -42.29
CA MET A 1 25.55 18.42 -40.92
C MET A 1 26.77 19.32 -41.03
N PRO A 2 26.86 20.42 -40.28
CA PRO A 2 28.06 21.26 -40.28
C PRO A 2 29.28 20.47 -39.81
N GLY A 3 30.44 20.71 -40.41
CA GLY A 3 31.68 19.98 -40.09
C GLY A 3 32.18 20.21 -38.66
N GLU A 4 31.77 21.33 -38.07
CA GLU A 4 32.12 21.78 -36.71
C GLU A 4 31.51 20.92 -35.59
N VAL A 5 30.44 20.17 -35.88
CA VAL A 5 29.77 19.32 -34.89
C VAL A 5 30.62 18.08 -34.62
N LEU A 6 30.99 17.86 -33.35
CA LEU A 6 31.85 16.76 -32.93
C LEU A 6 33.18 16.74 -33.69
N GLU A 7 33.70 17.93 -34.01
CA GLU A 7 35.02 18.11 -34.61
C GLU A 7 36.09 17.51 -33.68
N ASP A 8 37.03 16.77 -34.28
CA ASP A 8 38.13 16.07 -33.60
C ASP A 8 37.75 15.14 -32.43
N THR A 9 36.48 14.71 -32.36
CA THR A 9 36.02 13.79 -31.30
C THR A 9 36.07 12.34 -31.76
N ASP A 10 36.73 11.47 -30.99
CA ASP A 10 36.79 10.03 -31.29
C ASP A 10 35.49 9.31 -30.90
N ILE A 11 34.73 8.94 -31.93
CA ILE A 11 33.43 8.26 -31.84
C ILE A 11 33.55 6.81 -32.34
N THR A 12 34.73 6.20 -32.20
CA THR A 12 34.89 4.77 -32.53
C THR A 12 34.10 3.92 -31.53
N PRO A 13 33.16 3.07 -31.97
CA PRO A 13 32.56 2.03 -31.13
C PRO A 13 33.60 1.00 -30.71
N GLU A 14 33.41 0.39 -29.55
CA GLU A 14 34.33 -0.61 -28.98
C GLU A 14 34.41 -1.89 -29.82
N TYR A 15 33.33 -2.29 -30.51
CA TYR A 15 33.39 -3.44 -31.43
C TYR A 15 34.32 -3.20 -32.63
N LEU A 16 34.46 -1.95 -33.10
CA LEU A 16 35.37 -1.59 -34.20
C LEU A 16 36.83 -1.46 -33.75
N SER A 17 37.07 -1.16 -32.46
CA SER A 17 38.44 -1.07 -31.93
C SER A 17 39.03 -2.44 -31.59
N LYS A 18 38.18 -3.45 -31.30
CA LYS A 18 38.60 -4.82 -30.99
C LYS A 18 38.81 -5.72 -32.21
N ASP A 19 38.32 -5.32 -33.38
CA ASP A 19 38.48 -6.10 -34.62
C ASP A 19 39.84 -5.80 -35.30
N PRO A 20 40.78 -6.77 -35.34
CA PRO A 20 42.09 -6.59 -35.96
C PRO A 20 42.03 -6.34 -37.47
N THR A 21 40.90 -6.65 -38.13
CA THR A 21 40.68 -6.40 -39.56
C THR A 21 40.07 -5.02 -39.85
N ALA A 22 39.60 -4.29 -38.84
CA ALA A 22 39.02 -2.96 -39.01
C ALA A 22 40.03 -1.94 -39.58
N ALA A 23 41.32 -2.11 -39.27
CA ALA A 23 42.41 -1.30 -39.83
C ALA A 23 42.57 -1.44 -41.36
N LEU A 24 42.08 -2.55 -41.95
CA LEU A 24 42.12 -2.80 -43.39
C LEU A 24 40.96 -2.10 -44.15
N PHE A 25 39.91 -1.67 -43.44
CA PHE A 25 38.70 -1.07 -44.02
C PHE A 25 38.45 0.35 -43.54
N THR A 26 39.47 1.21 -43.65
CA THR A 26 39.45 2.62 -43.20
C THR A 26 38.24 3.42 -43.73
N SER A 27 37.85 3.21 -44.99
CA SER A 27 36.68 3.86 -45.61
C SER A 27 35.35 3.43 -44.96
N LYS A 28 35.19 2.15 -44.61
CA LYS A 28 33.97 1.66 -43.93
C LYS A 28 33.88 2.16 -42.50
N VAL A 29 35.01 2.18 -41.78
CA VAL A 29 35.08 2.73 -40.42
C VAL A 29 34.74 4.23 -40.42
N ALA A 30 35.26 4.99 -41.38
CA ALA A 30 34.91 6.41 -41.54
C ALA A 30 33.41 6.61 -41.83
N ASN A 31 32.80 5.77 -42.65
CA ASN A 31 31.36 5.82 -42.94
C ASN A 31 30.51 5.52 -41.67
N VAL A 32 30.88 4.51 -40.88
CA VAL A 32 30.19 4.21 -39.62
C VAL A 32 30.29 5.38 -38.64
N LYS A 33 31.47 6.00 -38.51
CA LYS A 33 31.66 7.20 -37.68
C LYS A 33 30.78 8.37 -38.15
N ASP A 34 30.71 8.62 -39.46
CA ASP A 34 29.86 9.67 -40.04
C ASP A 34 28.37 9.38 -39.81
N GLN A 35 27.93 8.13 -39.92
CA GLN A 35 26.55 7.75 -39.62
C GLN A 35 26.17 8.02 -38.16
N ILE A 36 27.05 7.67 -37.21
CA ILE A 36 26.84 7.95 -35.79
C ILE A 36 26.79 9.46 -35.54
N LYS A 37 27.75 10.22 -36.08
CA LYS A 37 27.77 11.69 -36.00
C LYS A 37 26.47 12.31 -36.52
N ARG A 38 25.99 11.89 -37.69
CA ARG A 38 24.73 12.36 -38.28
C ARG A 38 23.51 11.97 -37.47
N ALA A 39 23.49 10.78 -36.88
CA ALA A 39 22.40 10.32 -36.02
C ALA A 39 22.32 11.17 -34.75
N LEU A 40 23.46 11.40 -34.08
CA LEU A 40 23.54 12.27 -32.89
C LEU A 40 23.11 13.69 -33.22
N PHE A 41 23.57 14.24 -34.35
CA PHE A 41 23.17 15.57 -34.82
C PHE A 41 21.65 15.68 -35.02
N ARG A 42 21.03 14.72 -35.70
CA ARG A 42 19.57 14.69 -35.89
C ARG A 42 18.83 14.58 -34.56
N HIS A 43 19.35 13.77 -33.64
CA HIS A 43 18.77 13.60 -32.31
C HIS A 43 18.81 14.92 -31.52
N CYS A 44 19.92 15.67 -31.58
CA CYS A 44 20.02 17.00 -30.98
C CYS A 44 18.97 17.96 -31.56
N LEU A 45 18.82 18.02 -32.88
CA LEU A 45 17.82 18.87 -33.53
C LEU A 45 16.39 18.50 -33.11
N PHE A 46 16.07 17.21 -33.00
CA PHE A 46 14.76 16.75 -32.53
C PHE A 46 14.50 17.17 -31.08
N LYS A 47 15.51 17.02 -30.20
CA LYS A 47 15.38 17.47 -28.80
C LYS A 47 15.20 18.97 -28.68
N ILE A 48 15.93 19.75 -29.49
CA ILE A 48 15.77 21.21 -29.57
C ILE A 48 14.34 21.54 -30.02
N GLN A 49 13.83 20.89 -31.07
CA GLN A 49 12.46 21.08 -31.53
C GLN A 49 11.44 20.82 -30.42
N ASN A 50 11.62 19.78 -29.61
CA ASN A 50 10.72 19.50 -28.48
C ASN A 50 10.76 20.59 -27.41
N VAL A 51 11.94 21.13 -27.12
CA VAL A 51 12.08 22.27 -26.20
C VAL A 51 11.37 23.51 -26.77
N GLU A 52 11.61 23.83 -28.04
CA GLU A 52 11.02 25.00 -28.69
C GLU A 52 9.49 24.94 -28.79
N VAL A 53 8.92 23.74 -29.02
CA VAL A 53 7.46 23.52 -28.99
C VAL A 53 6.88 23.94 -27.63
N GLN A 54 7.61 23.71 -26.55
CA GLN A 54 7.17 24.08 -25.20
C GLN A 54 7.44 25.54 -24.86
N THR A 55 8.53 26.13 -25.37
CA THR A 55 9.02 27.44 -24.91
C THR A 55 8.73 28.60 -25.85
N LEU A 56 8.53 28.34 -27.15
CA LEU A 56 8.50 29.37 -28.20
C LEU A 56 7.28 29.28 -29.13
N GLN A 57 6.44 28.24 -29.05
CA GLN A 57 5.37 28.00 -30.04
C GLN A 57 4.32 29.12 -30.10
N LYS A 58 4.10 29.89 -29.02
CA LYS A 58 3.17 31.04 -29.01
C LYS A 58 3.78 32.33 -29.56
N GLU A 59 5.10 32.45 -29.57
CA GLU A 59 5.81 33.67 -29.97
C GLU A 59 6.39 33.60 -31.39
N CYS A 60 6.46 32.40 -31.97
CA CYS A 60 7.15 32.15 -33.23
C CYS A 60 6.52 30.97 -34.01
N GLU A 61 5.80 31.26 -35.10
CA GLU A 61 5.22 30.26 -36.01
C GLU A 61 6.17 29.82 -37.13
N GLU A 62 7.35 30.44 -37.23
CA GLU A 62 8.34 30.15 -38.27
C GLU A 62 8.91 28.73 -38.12
N LYS A 63 8.79 27.92 -39.18
CA LYS A 63 9.28 26.53 -39.20
C LYS A 63 10.77 26.43 -39.54
N SER A 64 11.36 27.46 -40.15
CA SER A 64 12.78 27.52 -40.47
C SER A 64 13.64 27.53 -39.20
N ARG A 65 14.79 26.87 -39.27
CA ARG A 65 15.83 26.93 -38.24
C ARG A 65 17.16 27.07 -38.94
N TRP A 66 17.96 28.01 -38.47
CA TRP A 66 19.31 28.23 -38.97
C TRP A 66 20.27 28.00 -37.80
N LEU A 67 21.16 27.02 -37.93
CA LEU A 67 22.22 26.84 -36.95
C LEU A 67 23.29 27.89 -37.28
N ASP A 68 23.35 28.94 -36.46
CA ASP A 68 24.23 30.10 -36.68
C ASP A 68 25.65 29.80 -36.23
N GLU A 69 25.81 29.14 -35.08
CA GLU A 69 27.11 28.98 -34.46
C GLU A 69 27.18 27.71 -33.58
N ILE A 70 28.31 27.02 -33.63
CA ILE A 70 28.66 25.92 -32.74
C ILE A 70 29.97 26.29 -32.03
N ARG A 71 29.94 26.31 -30.69
CA ARG A 71 31.15 26.54 -29.87
C ARG A 71 31.43 25.35 -28.98
N HIS A 72 32.69 24.95 -28.86
CA HIS A 72 33.10 24.00 -27.85
C HIS A 72 33.02 24.63 -26.45
N LEU A 73 32.52 23.88 -25.46
CA LEU A 73 32.41 24.33 -24.07
C LEU A 73 33.39 23.56 -23.17
N SER A 74 34.24 24.29 -22.45
CA SER A 74 35.00 23.72 -21.34
C SER A 74 34.13 23.61 -20.08
N ASP A 75 34.56 22.85 -19.07
CA ASP A 75 33.85 22.74 -17.80
C ASP A 75 33.69 24.09 -17.08
N ALA A 76 34.63 25.03 -17.29
CA ALA A 76 34.57 26.39 -16.73
C ALA A 76 33.52 27.28 -17.42
N ASP A 77 33.18 26.98 -18.68
CA ASP A 77 32.23 27.75 -19.49
C ASP A 77 30.78 27.25 -19.34
N THR A 78 30.58 26.16 -18.58
CA THR A 78 29.26 25.57 -18.34
C THR A 78 28.53 26.28 -17.20
N ASN A 79 27.28 26.66 -17.44
CA ASN A 79 26.43 27.20 -16.37
C ASN A 79 26.18 26.12 -15.30
N TRP A 80 25.82 26.52 -14.08
CA TRP A 80 25.66 25.60 -12.95
C TRP A 80 24.69 24.44 -13.22
N VAL A 81 23.67 24.62 -14.07
CA VAL A 81 22.71 23.57 -14.46
C VAL A 81 23.37 22.57 -15.41
N THR A 82 24.08 23.06 -16.42
CA THR A 82 24.86 22.22 -17.35
C THR A 82 25.95 21.45 -16.58
N TRP A 83 26.61 22.10 -15.62
CA TRP A 83 27.57 21.48 -14.72
C TRP A 83 26.93 20.42 -13.81
N ALA A 84 25.80 20.71 -13.18
CA ALA A 84 25.09 19.77 -12.31
C ALA A 84 24.54 18.57 -13.08
N ALA A 85 23.97 18.79 -14.27
CA ALA A 85 23.51 17.73 -15.16
C ALA A 85 24.65 16.79 -15.58
N THR A 86 25.85 17.34 -15.74
CA THR A 86 27.07 16.58 -16.03
C THR A 86 27.52 15.77 -14.80
N LYS A 87 27.63 16.38 -13.61
CA LYS A 87 28.11 15.72 -12.39
C LYS A 87 27.15 14.69 -11.79
N LYS A 88 25.83 14.86 -11.97
CA LYS A 88 24.82 13.92 -11.45
C LYS A 88 24.93 12.54 -12.10
N PHE A 89 25.37 12.48 -13.36
CA PHE A 89 25.55 11.23 -14.10
C PHE A 89 26.90 10.54 -13.81
N THR A 90 27.98 11.31 -13.60
CA THR A 90 29.30 10.73 -13.29
C THR A 90 29.42 10.18 -11.86
N ARG A 91 28.43 10.42 -10.98
CA ARG A 91 28.48 10.06 -9.54
C ARG A 91 27.69 8.79 -9.19
N ARG A 92 26.87 8.25 -10.11
CA ARG A 92 26.15 6.98 -9.91
C ARG A 92 27.10 5.84 -10.27
N ASN A 93 27.63 5.18 -9.25
CA ASN A 93 28.71 4.19 -9.28
C ASN A 93 28.33 2.81 -9.91
N LYS A 94 27.47 2.79 -10.95
CA LYS A 94 27.08 1.58 -11.69
C LYS A 94 26.92 1.92 -13.19
N GLU A 95 27.99 1.66 -13.96
CA GLU A 95 28.10 1.62 -15.44
C GLU A 95 28.32 2.95 -16.23
N PRO A 96 29.02 2.90 -17.40
CA PRO A 96 30.12 3.82 -17.73
C PRO A 96 29.68 4.95 -18.67
N PHE A 97 29.02 5.96 -18.13
CA PHE A 97 28.72 7.17 -18.89
C PHE A 97 29.93 8.11 -18.87
N SER A 98 30.68 8.18 -19.97
CA SER A 98 31.75 9.16 -20.15
C SER A 98 31.30 10.30 -21.04
N ILE A 99 31.68 11.53 -20.68
CA ILE A 99 31.35 12.71 -21.47
C ILE A 99 32.31 12.75 -22.65
N LEU A 100 31.77 12.76 -23.86
CA LEU A 100 32.55 12.81 -25.10
C LEU A 100 32.87 14.24 -25.49
N ARG A 101 31.87 15.12 -25.46
CA ARG A 101 31.98 16.49 -25.93
C ARG A 101 30.87 17.35 -25.33
N LYS A 102 31.14 18.64 -25.16
CA LYS A 102 30.16 19.66 -24.83
C LYS A 102 30.23 20.78 -25.85
N GLU A 103 29.09 21.19 -26.36
CA GLU A 103 28.97 22.22 -27.38
C GLU A 103 27.84 23.19 -27.02
N ARG A 104 27.98 24.46 -27.39
CA ARG A 104 26.91 25.44 -27.38
C ARG A 104 26.47 25.68 -28.81
N TRP A 105 25.21 25.39 -29.09
CA TRP A 105 24.58 25.60 -30.38
C TRP A 105 23.71 26.85 -30.30
N THR A 106 23.99 27.83 -31.15
CA THR A 106 23.16 29.01 -31.30
C THR A 106 22.28 28.80 -32.53
N ILE A 107 20.98 28.67 -32.33
CA ILE A 107 20.01 28.47 -33.41
C ILE A 107 19.20 29.75 -33.55
N ARG A 108 19.19 30.33 -34.75
CA ARG A 108 18.36 31.48 -35.07
C ARG A 108 16.97 31.04 -35.45
N ARG A 109 16.00 31.67 -34.80
CA ARG A 109 14.58 31.46 -35.05
C ARG A 109 13.81 32.76 -34.84
N CYS A 110 12.90 33.11 -35.75
CA CYS A 110 12.15 34.37 -35.69
C CYS A 110 13.03 35.61 -35.46
N GLY A 111 14.17 35.65 -36.16
CA GLY A 111 15.13 36.76 -36.06
C GLY A 111 15.96 36.83 -34.77
N SER A 112 15.73 35.92 -33.79
CA SER A 112 16.45 35.90 -32.52
C SER A 112 17.37 34.67 -32.40
N PRO A 113 18.65 34.85 -32.01
CA PRO A 113 19.54 33.73 -31.73
C PRO A 113 19.20 33.10 -30.37
N VAL A 114 18.94 31.80 -30.36
CA VAL A 114 18.60 31.03 -29.15
C VAL A 114 19.72 30.02 -28.85
N PRO A 115 20.44 30.18 -27.73
CA PRO A 115 21.53 29.28 -27.37
C PRO A 115 21.07 28.04 -26.59
N TYR A 116 21.63 26.88 -26.97
CA TYR A 116 21.43 25.58 -26.34
C TYR A 116 22.77 24.92 -26.00
N ASP A 117 22.91 24.40 -24.79
CA ASP A 117 24.04 23.54 -24.41
C ASP A 117 23.73 22.09 -24.81
N VAL A 118 24.55 21.51 -25.68
CA VAL A 118 24.48 20.13 -26.16
C VAL A 118 25.62 19.33 -25.52
N ILE A 119 25.28 18.22 -24.89
CA ILE A 119 26.24 17.33 -24.24
C ILE A 119 26.13 15.96 -24.89
N TYR A 120 27.27 15.40 -25.27
CA TYR A 120 27.39 14.08 -25.85
C TYR A 120 27.99 13.11 -24.83
N PHE A 121 27.38 11.94 -24.71
CA PHE A 121 27.81 10.88 -23.80
C PHE A 121 28.11 9.61 -24.58
N ARG A 122 29.11 8.88 -24.11
CA ARG A 122 29.32 7.47 -24.45
C ARG A 122 28.65 6.63 -23.37
N GLU A 123 27.81 5.69 -23.78
CA GLU A 123 27.08 4.77 -22.91
C GLU A 123 27.64 3.36 -23.14
N GLY A 124 28.49 2.86 -22.23
CA GLY A 124 29.13 1.56 -22.46
C GLY A 124 30.23 1.61 -23.52
N GLY A 125 30.39 0.50 -24.25
CA GLY A 125 31.36 0.37 -25.34
C GLY A 125 30.91 1.00 -26.65
N ASP A 126 29.65 0.81 -26.99
CA ASP A 126 29.11 1.03 -28.34
C ASP A 126 27.96 2.05 -28.39
N GLY A 127 27.42 2.46 -27.24
CA GLY A 127 26.30 3.39 -27.15
C GLY A 127 26.74 4.85 -27.17
N PHE A 128 25.95 5.70 -27.83
CA PHE A 128 26.14 7.14 -27.87
C PHE A 128 24.81 7.86 -27.65
N SER A 129 24.79 8.86 -26.76
CA SER A 129 23.59 9.65 -26.49
C SER A 129 23.87 11.13 -26.38
N THR A 130 22.81 11.93 -26.43
CA THR A 130 22.88 13.39 -26.41
C THR A 130 21.93 13.98 -25.39
N ARG A 131 22.25 15.16 -24.85
CA ARG A 131 21.34 15.97 -24.03
C ARG A 131 21.40 17.41 -24.50
N VAL A 132 20.25 18.06 -24.53
CA VAL A 132 20.10 19.44 -24.95
C VAL A 132 19.48 20.22 -23.80
N ILE A 133 20.06 21.37 -23.46
CA ILE A 133 19.61 22.22 -22.37
C ILE A 133 19.55 23.66 -22.88
N PRO A 134 18.38 24.35 -22.84
CA PRO A 134 18.33 25.76 -23.21
C PRO A 134 19.19 26.59 -22.25
N VAL A 135 19.93 27.58 -22.76
CA VAL A 135 20.86 28.38 -21.94
C VAL A 135 20.14 29.51 -21.21
N ARG A 136 19.14 30.12 -21.83
CA ARG A 136 18.40 31.24 -21.23
C ARG A 136 17.50 30.73 -20.11
N TRP A 137 17.57 31.39 -18.96
CA TRP A 137 16.79 31.02 -17.78
C TRP A 137 15.27 31.16 -18.01
N MET A 138 14.84 32.14 -18.80
CA MET A 138 13.42 32.35 -19.14
C MET A 138 12.86 31.17 -19.94
N ASP A 139 13.63 30.62 -20.88
CA ASP A 139 13.20 29.45 -21.67
C ASP A 139 13.07 28.21 -20.78
N ARG A 140 13.93 28.07 -19.76
CA ARG A 140 13.80 27.00 -18.75
C ARG A 140 12.52 27.16 -17.93
N LEU A 141 12.26 28.35 -17.41
CA LEU A 141 11.06 28.63 -16.63
C LEU A 141 9.79 28.49 -17.47
N ARG A 142 9.81 28.89 -18.75
CA ARG A 142 8.69 28.69 -19.67
C ARG A 142 8.43 27.21 -19.93
N GLY A 143 9.47 26.39 -20.06
CA GLY A 143 9.31 24.93 -20.18
C GLY A 143 8.62 24.32 -18.96
N VAL A 144 9.02 24.75 -17.75
CA VAL A 144 8.34 24.36 -16.51
C VAL A 144 6.91 24.91 -16.49
N TYR A 145 6.71 26.19 -16.78
CA TYR A 145 5.39 26.83 -16.80
C TYR A 145 4.43 26.13 -17.77
N PHE A 146 4.83 25.87 -19.01
CA PHE A 146 4.00 25.20 -20.00
C PHE A 146 3.61 23.77 -19.58
N TYR A 147 4.55 23.01 -18.99
CA TYR A 147 4.28 21.66 -18.47
C TYR A 147 3.23 21.67 -17.35
N TYR A 148 3.34 22.62 -16.43
CA TYR A 148 2.48 22.71 -15.25
C TYR A 148 1.14 23.41 -15.49
N PHE A 149 1.11 24.43 -16.35
CA PHE A 149 -0.03 25.34 -16.48
C PHE A 149 -0.85 25.10 -17.76
N GLU A 150 -0.26 24.58 -18.85
CA GLU A 150 -0.98 24.42 -20.14
C GLU A 150 -1.32 22.97 -20.48
N ILE A 151 -0.48 22.00 -20.11
CA ILE A 151 -0.76 20.57 -20.33
C ILE A 151 -1.64 20.00 -19.20
N CYS A 152 -1.60 20.61 -18.01
CA CYS A 152 -2.40 20.23 -16.83
C CYS A 152 -3.25 21.41 -16.31
N PRO A 153 -4.26 21.88 -17.05
CA PRO A 153 -5.06 23.05 -16.66
C PRO A 153 -5.87 22.88 -15.36
N ASP A 154 -6.11 21.64 -14.92
CA ASP A 154 -6.93 21.32 -13.73
C ASP A 154 -6.27 21.70 -12.37
N VAL A 155 -4.97 22.05 -12.35
CA VAL A 155 -4.22 22.29 -11.10
C VAL A 155 -4.48 23.67 -10.50
N LEU A 156 -4.82 24.67 -11.32
CA LEU A 156 -5.05 26.04 -10.84
C LEU A 156 -6.50 26.35 -10.44
N ASP A 157 -7.48 25.74 -11.10
CA ASP A 157 -8.90 26.08 -10.88
C ASP A 157 -9.43 25.53 -9.55
N SER A 158 -8.80 24.45 -9.06
CA SER A 158 -9.14 23.78 -7.80
C SER A 158 -8.86 24.61 -6.54
N ARG A 159 -7.97 25.62 -6.61
CA ARG A 159 -7.71 26.54 -5.48
C ARG A 159 -8.64 27.75 -5.41
N ARG A 160 -9.33 28.10 -6.51
CA ARG A 160 -10.30 29.21 -6.53
C ARG A 160 -11.73 28.78 -6.24
N ALA A 161 -12.08 27.51 -6.47
CA ALA A 161 -13.47 27.06 -6.45
C ALA A 161 -13.94 26.36 -5.16
N GLY A 162 -13.08 26.13 -4.16
CA GLY A 162 -13.50 25.57 -2.86
C GLY A 162 -14.27 24.24 -2.94
N ARG A 163 -14.08 23.45 -4.02
CA ARG A 163 -14.68 22.13 -4.17
C ARG A 163 -13.63 21.07 -3.88
N GLU A 164 -13.97 20.15 -2.98
CA GLU A 164 -13.19 18.93 -2.75
C GLU A 164 -13.01 18.19 -4.09
N LEU A 165 -11.76 17.89 -4.43
CA LEU A 165 -11.40 17.07 -5.59
C LEU A 165 -11.97 15.66 -5.42
N PRO A 166 -12.41 14.98 -6.49
CA PRO A 166 -12.81 13.58 -6.39
C PRO A 166 -11.59 12.77 -5.98
N ARG A 167 -11.66 12.09 -4.83
CA ARG A 167 -10.65 11.11 -4.42
C ARG A 167 -10.59 10.03 -5.49
N VAL A 168 -9.48 9.96 -6.22
CA VAL A 168 -9.16 8.77 -7.01
C VAL A 168 -8.94 7.65 -6.00
N ALA A 169 -9.74 6.59 -6.10
CA ALA A 169 -9.70 5.47 -5.18
C ALA A 169 -8.27 4.91 -5.12
N VAL A 170 -7.66 4.99 -3.94
CA VAL A 170 -6.47 4.21 -3.64
C VAL A 170 -6.88 2.75 -3.81
N ASP A 171 -6.19 2.02 -4.68
CA ASP A 171 -6.44 0.61 -4.96
C ASP A 171 -6.19 -0.18 -3.66
N ASP A 172 -7.25 -0.47 -2.91
CA ASP A 172 -7.24 -1.25 -1.66
C ASP A 172 -7.22 -2.77 -1.95
N SER A 173 -6.73 -3.20 -3.12
CA SER A 173 -6.60 -4.62 -3.46
C SER A 173 -5.41 -5.27 -2.72
N ASP A 174 -5.59 -6.53 -2.31
CA ASP A 174 -4.58 -7.38 -1.63
C ASP A 174 -3.22 -7.44 -2.38
N ASP A 175 -3.20 -7.08 -3.67
CA ASP A 175 -2.06 -7.14 -4.60
C ASP A 175 -1.19 -5.85 -4.60
N PHE A 176 -1.66 -4.77 -3.95
CA PHE A 176 -0.96 -3.47 -3.94
C PHE A 176 0.48 -3.57 -3.42
N PHE A 177 0.68 -4.30 -2.31
CA PHE A 177 2.01 -4.48 -1.69
C PHE A 177 2.82 -5.61 -2.31
N GLU A 178 2.24 -6.44 -3.17
CA GLU A 178 2.99 -7.41 -3.97
C GLU A 178 3.59 -6.75 -5.22
N LYS A 179 2.91 -5.73 -5.74
CA LYS A 179 3.37 -4.91 -6.87
C LYS A 179 4.45 -3.87 -6.50
N TYR A 180 4.41 -3.31 -5.29
CA TYR A 180 5.34 -2.26 -4.85
C TYR A 180 6.06 -2.64 -3.55
N ALA A 181 7.34 -3.03 -3.67
CA ALA A 181 8.14 -3.51 -2.54
C ALA A 181 8.67 -2.37 -1.64
N SER A 182 8.86 -1.18 -2.20
CA SER A 182 9.30 0.02 -1.49
C SER A 182 8.47 1.25 -1.87
N TYR A 183 8.56 2.30 -1.06
CA TYR A 183 7.91 3.58 -1.39
C TYR A 183 8.52 4.19 -2.65
N GLU A 184 9.82 4.01 -2.85
CA GLU A 184 10.52 4.40 -4.08
C GLU A 184 9.95 3.70 -5.31
N ASP A 185 9.65 2.40 -5.22
CA ASP A 185 9.03 1.65 -6.32
C ASP A 185 7.61 2.14 -6.62
N TYR A 186 6.86 2.50 -5.57
CA TYR A 186 5.52 3.11 -5.71
C TYR A 186 5.58 4.49 -6.39
N LEU A 187 6.59 5.30 -6.09
CA LEU A 187 6.82 6.58 -6.77
C LEU A 187 7.30 6.37 -8.21
N ASP A 188 8.18 5.40 -8.45
CA ASP A 188 8.72 5.10 -9.79
C ASP A 188 7.63 4.60 -10.74
N ALA A 189 6.67 3.82 -10.25
CA ALA A 189 5.50 3.41 -11.04
C ALA A 189 4.63 4.59 -11.49
N GLN A 190 4.75 5.73 -10.80
CA GLN A 190 4.07 6.98 -11.16
C GLN A 190 4.95 7.89 -12.01
N VAL A 191 6.26 7.67 -12.08
CA VAL A 191 7.15 8.41 -12.97
C VAL A 191 7.01 7.86 -14.39
N THR A 192 6.54 8.69 -15.33
CA THR A 192 6.53 8.29 -16.74
C THR A 192 7.87 8.57 -17.41
N GLU A 193 8.09 7.94 -18.56
CA GLU A 193 9.27 8.19 -19.39
C GLU A 193 9.37 9.67 -19.82
N LYS A 194 8.21 10.33 -20.02
CA LYS A 194 8.13 11.77 -20.27
C LYS A 194 8.63 12.59 -19.08
N ASP A 195 8.23 12.23 -17.86
CA ASP A 195 8.69 12.91 -16.63
C ASP A 195 10.21 12.81 -16.49
N THR A 196 10.78 11.63 -16.74
CA THR A 196 12.23 11.41 -16.70
C THR A 196 12.97 12.20 -17.78
N PHE A 197 12.38 12.29 -18.97
CA PHE A 197 12.94 13.01 -20.12
C PHE A 197 12.97 14.53 -19.89
N TYR A 198 11.88 15.13 -19.38
CA TYR A 198 11.77 16.58 -19.20
C TYR A 198 12.42 17.09 -17.91
N LEU A 199 12.40 16.30 -16.82
CA LEU A 199 12.95 16.70 -15.53
C LEU A 199 14.43 16.34 -15.36
N GLY A 200 15.03 15.67 -16.35
CA GLY A 200 16.46 15.38 -16.39
C GLY A 200 16.93 14.36 -15.33
N GLY A 201 16.00 13.62 -14.71
CA GLY A 201 16.31 12.50 -13.83
C GLY A 201 15.17 12.05 -12.92
N ALA A 202 15.17 10.76 -12.58
CA ALA A 202 14.14 10.11 -11.76
C ALA A 202 13.98 10.73 -10.36
N ASP A 203 15.05 11.22 -9.73
CA ASP A 203 14.94 11.75 -8.36
C ASP A 203 14.13 13.07 -8.30
N LEU A 204 14.23 13.91 -9.33
CA LEU A 204 13.45 15.14 -9.39
C LEU A 204 11.98 14.82 -9.72
N ALA A 205 11.76 13.83 -10.59
CA ALA A 205 10.42 13.32 -10.87
C ALA A 205 9.75 12.75 -9.61
N ARG A 206 10.46 11.95 -8.81
CA ARG A 206 9.98 11.43 -7.52
C ARG A 206 9.61 12.55 -6.54
N GLN A 207 10.48 13.54 -6.36
CA GLN A 207 10.22 14.68 -5.48
C GLN A 207 9.00 15.48 -5.91
N LEU A 208 8.77 15.63 -7.22
CA LEU A 208 7.60 16.34 -7.74
C LEU A 208 6.31 15.53 -7.60
N VAL A 209 6.37 14.20 -7.74
CA VAL A 209 5.24 13.30 -7.45
C VAL A 209 4.88 13.36 -5.96
N GLU A 210 5.87 13.33 -5.08
CA GLU A 210 5.69 13.42 -3.62
C GLU A 210 5.14 14.78 -3.16
N LEU A 211 5.47 15.87 -3.85
CA LEU A 211 4.92 17.21 -3.60
C LEU A 211 3.48 17.39 -4.11
N GLY A 212 2.83 16.34 -4.62
CA GLY A 212 1.44 16.37 -5.07
C GLY A 212 1.22 17.18 -6.35
N CYS A 213 2.27 17.38 -7.15
CA CYS A 213 2.20 18.13 -8.41
C CYS A 213 1.53 17.36 -9.56
N ARG A 214 0.97 16.17 -9.30
CA ARG A 214 0.37 15.29 -10.30
C ARG A 214 -1.09 14.98 -9.95
N ARG A 215 -1.85 14.53 -10.94
CA ARG A 215 -3.26 14.16 -10.80
C ARG A 215 -3.38 12.92 -9.92
N GLY A 216 -3.97 13.08 -8.74
CA GLY A 216 -4.21 12.00 -7.77
C GLY A 216 -3.49 12.22 -6.44
N GLU A 217 -4.13 11.84 -5.35
CA GLU A 217 -3.56 11.88 -4.00
C GLU A 217 -2.50 10.78 -3.89
N VAL A 218 -1.23 11.17 -3.85
CA VAL A 218 -0.10 10.25 -3.64
C VAL A 218 0.01 10.00 -2.14
N LEU A 219 0.04 8.74 -1.73
CA LEU A 219 0.27 8.40 -0.32
C LEU A 219 1.58 9.03 0.14
N SER A 220 1.58 9.71 1.29
CA SER A 220 2.83 10.13 1.90
C SER A 220 3.68 8.92 2.29
N ARG A 221 4.98 9.12 2.47
CA ARG A 221 5.90 8.06 2.94
C ARG A 221 5.43 7.43 4.26
N GLU A 222 4.85 8.23 5.15
CA GLU A 222 4.30 7.77 6.43
C GLU A 222 3.03 6.94 6.21
N GLU A 223 2.12 7.39 5.35
CA GLU A 223 0.88 6.69 5.02
C GLU A 223 1.13 5.36 4.29
N PHE A 224 2.09 5.33 3.36
CA PHE A 224 2.51 4.11 2.68
C PHE A 224 3.06 3.08 3.68
N ASN A 225 3.93 3.53 4.60
CA ASN A 225 4.51 2.66 5.62
C ASN A 225 3.46 2.15 6.62
N GLU A 226 2.50 2.99 7.03
CA GLU A 226 1.43 2.53 7.92
C GLU A 226 0.49 1.55 7.20
N LYS A 227 0.10 1.82 5.96
CA LYS A 227 -0.69 0.86 5.16
C LYS A 227 0.05 -0.47 4.98
N ARG A 228 1.36 -0.45 4.71
CA ARG A 228 2.19 -1.67 4.64
C ARG A 228 2.19 -2.43 5.96
N ARG A 229 2.38 -1.72 7.08
CA ARG A 229 2.38 -2.31 8.42
C ARG A 229 1.02 -2.91 8.77
N VAL A 230 -0.08 -2.32 8.30
CA VAL A 230 -1.44 -2.86 8.43
C VAL A 230 -1.59 -4.12 7.58
N ALA A 231 -1.25 -4.06 6.29
CA ALA A 231 -1.33 -5.20 5.37
C ALA A 231 -0.49 -6.40 5.83
N GLU A 232 0.74 -6.18 6.32
CA GLU A 232 1.58 -7.25 6.90
C GLU A 232 0.95 -7.85 8.17
N ARG A 233 0.33 -7.03 9.04
CA ARG A 233 -0.42 -7.51 10.22
C ARG A 233 -1.61 -8.36 9.80
N GLU A 234 -2.32 -7.97 8.75
CA GLU A 234 -3.46 -8.72 8.22
C GLU A 234 -3.05 -10.01 7.51
N LYS A 235 -1.99 -9.98 6.69
CA LYS A 235 -1.39 -11.18 6.06
C LYS A 235 -0.90 -12.15 7.12
N ARG A 236 -0.24 -11.66 8.18
CA ARG A 236 0.16 -12.48 9.33
C ARG A 236 -1.04 -13.07 10.07
N ARG A 237 -2.11 -12.29 10.28
CA ARG A 237 -3.37 -12.78 10.87
C ARG A 237 -4.02 -13.85 9.98
N ARG A 238 -4.01 -13.67 8.66
CA ARG A 238 -4.56 -14.59 7.66
C ARG A 238 -3.74 -15.89 7.60
N LEU A 239 -2.42 -15.80 7.56
CA LEU A 239 -1.52 -16.98 7.60
C LEU A 239 -1.65 -17.73 8.94
N GLN A 240 -1.72 -17.02 10.07
CA GLN A 240 -2.03 -17.62 11.37
C GLN A 240 -3.43 -18.25 11.41
N SER A 241 -4.38 -17.75 10.62
CA SER A 241 -5.70 -18.36 10.50
C SER A 241 -5.72 -19.59 9.57
N MET A 242 -4.84 -19.64 8.56
CA MET A 242 -4.77 -20.70 7.55
C MET A 242 -4.04 -21.97 8.03
N VAL A 243 -3.12 -21.88 8.99
CA VAL A 243 -2.28 -23.02 9.42
C VAL A 243 -2.80 -23.74 10.67
N LYS A 244 -3.87 -23.26 11.32
CA LYS A 244 -4.26 -23.83 12.61
C LYS A 244 -4.97 -25.18 12.47
N VAL A 245 -4.19 -26.25 12.58
CA VAL A 245 -4.58 -27.51 13.22
C VAL A 245 -5.55 -27.20 14.38
N LEU A 246 -6.63 -27.97 14.50
CA LEU A 246 -7.61 -27.76 15.57
C LEU A 246 -6.91 -27.85 16.93
N ALA A 247 -7.24 -26.98 17.87
CA ALA A 247 -6.66 -27.01 19.22
C ALA A 247 -7.05 -28.30 19.98
N SER A 248 -8.15 -28.93 19.56
CA SER A 248 -8.56 -30.25 20.00
C SER A 248 -7.87 -31.41 19.27
N ALA A 249 -7.10 -31.15 18.20
CA ALA A 249 -6.43 -32.21 17.46
C ALA A 249 -5.46 -32.98 18.36
N ASP A 250 -5.44 -34.30 18.19
CA ASP A 250 -4.56 -35.22 18.92
C ASP A 250 -4.72 -35.20 20.46
N LYS A 251 -5.83 -34.63 20.98
CA LYS A 251 -6.17 -34.68 22.41
C LYS A 251 -7.13 -35.83 22.71
N ASP A 252 -6.82 -36.64 23.71
CA ASP A 252 -7.77 -37.63 24.23
C ASP A 252 -8.79 -36.94 25.17
N LEU A 253 -10.00 -36.76 24.65
CA LEU A 253 -11.13 -36.13 25.35
C LEU A 253 -12.23 -37.13 25.69
N THR A 254 -11.98 -38.44 25.60
CA THR A 254 -13.00 -39.49 25.82
C THR A 254 -13.63 -39.42 27.21
N ALA A 255 -12.82 -39.14 28.23
CA ALA A 255 -13.24 -39.00 29.62
C ALA A 255 -13.83 -37.61 29.97
N PHE A 256 -13.85 -36.65 29.04
CA PHE A 256 -14.24 -35.26 29.28
C PHE A 256 -15.40 -34.86 28.36
N PRO A 257 -16.66 -35.20 28.71
CA PRO A 257 -17.81 -34.92 27.87
C PRO A 257 -17.91 -33.46 27.43
N THR A 258 -17.69 -32.50 28.33
CA THR A 258 -17.78 -31.08 28.01
C THR A 258 -16.75 -30.68 26.96
N LEU A 259 -15.48 -31.04 27.16
CA LEU A 259 -14.44 -30.75 26.17
C LEU A 259 -14.70 -31.46 24.84
N ARG A 260 -15.21 -32.70 24.86
CA ARG A 260 -15.58 -33.44 23.65
C ARG A 260 -16.69 -32.72 22.87
N HIS A 261 -17.70 -32.17 23.56
CA HIS A 261 -18.76 -31.38 22.94
C HIS A 261 -18.22 -30.07 22.33
N LEU A 262 -17.25 -29.41 22.98
CA LEU A 262 -16.61 -28.21 22.46
C LEU A 262 -15.72 -28.53 21.24
N ALA A 263 -14.90 -29.58 21.32
CA ALA A 263 -14.04 -30.04 20.23
C ALA A 263 -14.84 -30.33 18.95
N ALA A 264 -15.98 -31.02 19.08
CA ALA A 264 -16.87 -31.31 17.95
C ALA A 264 -17.43 -30.05 17.25
N ARG A 265 -17.41 -28.89 17.93
CA ARG A 265 -17.87 -27.61 17.38
C ARG A 265 -16.73 -26.72 16.90
N GLU A 266 -15.48 -27.03 17.23
CA GLU A 266 -14.34 -26.13 17.06
C GLU A 266 -14.21 -25.66 15.61
N GLU A 267 -14.23 -26.59 14.64
CA GLU A 267 -14.08 -26.27 13.22
C GLU A 267 -15.23 -25.40 12.68
N MET A 268 -16.48 -25.78 12.98
CA MET A 268 -17.66 -25.06 12.51
C MET A 268 -17.78 -23.68 13.15
N ALA A 269 -17.39 -23.54 14.42
CA ALA A 269 -17.43 -22.29 15.14
C ALA A 269 -16.28 -21.35 14.74
N ARG A 270 -15.09 -21.90 14.45
CA ARG A 270 -13.97 -21.13 13.86
C ARG A 270 -14.28 -20.61 12.47
N SER A 271 -14.96 -21.40 11.65
CA SER A 271 -15.42 -20.98 10.31
C SER A 271 -16.67 -20.09 10.34
N GLY A 272 -17.32 -19.90 11.50
CA GLY A 272 -18.54 -19.10 11.65
C GLY A 272 -19.77 -19.71 10.97
N LYS A 273 -19.76 -21.02 10.69
CA LYS A 273 -20.92 -21.79 10.21
C LYS A 273 -21.94 -22.01 11.33
N ILE A 274 -21.45 -22.17 12.56
CA ILE A 274 -22.25 -22.24 13.78
C ILE A 274 -21.78 -21.14 14.73
N VAL A 275 -22.70 -20.63 15.53
CA VAL A 275 -22.37 -19.81 16.70
C VAL A 275 -22.97 -20.49 17.91
N SER A 276 -22.17 -20.64 18.97
CA SER A 276 -22.57 -21.42 20.15
C SER A 276 -22.45 -20.58 21.40
N ILE A 277 -23.47 -20.64 22.26
CA ILE A 277 -23.48 -20.09 23.61
C ILE A 277 -23.30 -21.25 24.59
N ILE A 278 -22.34 -21.13 25.50
CA ILE A 278 -22.08 -22.12 26.55
C ILE A 278 -22.58 -21.55 27.86
N PHE A 279 -23.56 -22.18 28.48
CA PHE A 279 -23.91 -21.96 29.87
C PHE A 279 -23.06 -22.88 30.75
N ILE A 280 -22.39 -22.30 31.74
CA ILE A 280 -21.65 -23.04 32.78
C ILE A 280 -22.11 -22.55 34.14
N ARG A 281 -22.39 -23.49 35.05
CA ARG A 281 -22.53 -23.26 36.49
C ARG A 281 -21.51 -24.12 37.20
N ASP A 282 -20.66 -23.51 38.01
CA ASP A 282 -19.63 -24.21 38.77
C ASP A 282 -19.08 -23.34 39.91
N ARG A 283 -18.13 -23.85 40.69
CA ARG A 283 -17.44 -23.09 41.74
C ARG A 283 -16.15 -22.46 41.24
N ASN A 284 -15.90 -21.21 41.65
CA ASN A 284 -14.64 -20.52 41.42
C ASN A 284 -13.52 -21.04 42.36
N ALA A 285 -12.29 -20.54 42.21
CA ALA A 285 -11.16 -20.94 43.06
C ALA A 285 -11.34 -20.61 44.55
N LYS A 286 -12.24 -19.69 44.90
CA LYS A 286 -12.61 -19.33 46.28
C LYS A 286 -13.75 -20.20 46.83
N GLY A 287 -14.23 -21.18 46.06
CA GLY A 287 -15.35 -22.04 46.42
C GLY A 287 -16.73 -21.45 46.12
N GLN A 288 -16.78 -20.21 45.62
CA GLN A 288 -18.04 -19.51 45.39
C GLN A 288 -18.73 -20.02 44.14
N GLU A 289 -20.03 -20.26 44.24
CA GLU A 289 -20.81 -20.70 43.09
C GLU A 289 -21.05 -19.55 42.11
N ILE A 290 -20.65 -19.78 40.86
CA ILE A 290 -20.78 -18.83 39.75
C ILE A 290 -21.50 -19.48 38.58
N SER A 291 -22.19 -18.67 37.79
CA SER A 291 -22.78 -19.11 36.54
C SER A 291 -22.70 -18.05 35.46
N GLY A 292 -22.83 -18.44 34.21
CA GLY A 292 -22.86 -17.47 33.13
C GLY A 292 -22.95 -18.08 31.75
N TYR A 293 -23.21 -17.20 30.78
CA TYR A 293 -23.31 -17.52 29.37
C TYR A 293 -22.08 -16.99 28.65
N ILE A 294 -21.40 -17.86 27.90
CA ILE A 294 -20.13 -17.58 27.21
C ILE A 294 -20.37 -17.71 25.71
N ASP A 295 -20.01 -16.69 24.94
CA ASP A 295 -19.91 -16.82 23.48
C ASP A 295 -18.65 -17.63 23.14
N TYR A 296 -18.84 -18.88 22.71
CA TYR A 296 -17.75 -19.80 22.39
C TYR A 296 -16.85 -19.26 21.27
N GLY A 297 -17.46 -18.72 20.21
CA GLY A 297 -16.74 -18.19 19.06
C GLY A 297 -15.93 -16.93 19.41
N HIS A 298 -16.48 -16.05 20.24
CA HIS A 298 -15.74 -14.89 20.75
C HIS A 298 -14.59 -15.32 21.66
N ARG A 299 -14.82 -16.30 22.54
CA ARG A 299 -13.79 -16.81 23.44
C ARG A 299 -12.63 -17.43 22.68
N MET A 300 -12.89 -18.21 21.63
CA MET A 300 -11.86 -18.81 20.78
C MET A 300 -11.00 -17.79 20.03
N LYS A 301 -11.52 -16.60 19.75
CA LYS A 301 -10.77 -15.52 19.10
C LYS A 301 -9.90 -14.73 20.07
N THR A 302 -10.27 -14.71 21.35
CA THR A 302 -9.60 -13.89 22.37
C THR A 302 -8.66 -14.69 23.27
N GLU A 303 -8.83 -16.01 23.36
CA GLU A 303 -8.02 -16.89 24.20
C GLU A 303 -7.41 -18.06 23.44
N ASN A 304 -6.32 -18.61 23.99
CA ASN A 304 -5.71 -19.83 23.47
C ASN A 304 -6.49 -21.07 23.94
N PHE A 305 -7.25 -21.69 23.03
CA PHE A 305 -8.04 -22.89 23.34
C PHE A 305 -7.23 -24.16 23.51
N GLU A 306 -5.96 -24.17 23.11
CA GLU A 306 -5.05 -25.28 23.37
C GLU A 306 -4.97 -25.58 24.87
N ALA A 307 -4.86 -24.56 25.72
CA ALA A 307 -4.77 -24.70 27.17
C ALA A 307 -6.05 -25.27 27.81
N TYR A 308 -7.21 -25.07 27.18
CA TYR A 308 -8.47 -25.68 27.63
C TYR A 308 -8.55 -27.15 27.21
N PHE A 309 -8.19 -27.48 25.97
CA PHE A 309 -8.20 -28.87 25.48
C PHE A 309 -7.06 -29.73 26.05
N SER A 310 -5.93 -29.12 26.45
CA SER A 310 -4.86 -29.79 27.20
C SER A 310 -5.18 -29.95 28.69
N ARG A 311 -6.28 -29.34 29.17
CA ARG A 311 -6.75 -29.32 30.57
C ARG A 311 -5.84 -28.56 31.54
N GLU A 312 -4.89 -27.77 31.04
CA GLU A 312 -4.13 -26.82 31.85
C GLU A 312 -5.03 -25.74 32.46
N LYS A 313 -6.14 -25.43 31.80
CA LYS A 313 -7.09 -24.40 32.20
C LYS A 313 -8.53 -24.92 32.15
N ARG A 314 -9.35 -24.55 33.13
CA ARG A 314 -10.81 -24.81 33.15
C ARG A 314 -11.58 -23.63 32.57
N ILE A 315 -12.61 -23.91 31.78
CA ILE A 315 -13.47 -22.86 31.22
C ILE A 315 -14.50 -22.45 32.28
N LEU A 316 -14.36 -21.23 32.80
CA LEU A 316 -15.27 -20.67 33.79
C LEU A 316 -15.88 -19.35 33.27
N PRO A 317 -17.13 -19.03 33.67
CA PRO A 317 -17.72 -17.73 33.41
C PRO A 317 -16.92 -16.59 34.02
N ARG A 318 -16.88 -15.44 33.34
CA ARG A 318 -16.20 -14.22 33.76
C ARG A 318 -17.12 -13.01 33.60
N PRO A 319 -16.88 -11.92 34.36
CA PRO A 319 -17.66 -10.69 34.23
C PRO A 319 -17.68 -10.05 32.84
N THR A 320 -16.78 -10.44 31.93
CA THR A 320 -16.68 -9.97 30.55
C THR A 320 -17.42 -10.85 29.52
N ASP A 321 -18.00 -11.98 29.95
CA ASP A 321 -18.80 -12.82 29.05
C ASP A 321 -20.22 -12.27 28.86
N LEU A 322 -21.05 -12.98 28.07
CA LEU A 322 -22.40 -12.52 27.75
C LEU A 322 -23.23 -12.28 29.00
N CYS A 323 -23.19 -13.23 29.92
CA CYS A 323 -23.66 -12.99 31.28
C CYS A 323 -22.75 -13.67 32.29
N PHE A 324 -22.67 -13.07 33.47
CA PHE A 324 -22.00 -13.62 34.63
C PHE A 324 -22.87 -13.38 35.85
N TYR A 325 -22.90 -14.33 36.78
CA TYR A 325 -23.61 -14.20 38.04
C TYR A 325 -22.84 -14.94 39.14
N ASN A 326 -22.64 -14.30 40.28
CA ASN A 326 -22.06 -14.90 41.48
C ASN A 326 -23.16 -15.12 42.52
N TRP A 327 -23.47 -16.37 42.83
CA TRP A 327 -24.58 -16.78 43.70
C TRP A 327 -24.35 -16.48 45.18
N GLU A 328 -23.11 -16.25 45.58
CA GLU A 328 -22.75 -15.96 46.99
C GLU A 328 -22.61 -14.47 47.28
N THR A 329 -22.67 -13.60 46.26
CA THR A 329 -22.68 -12.16 46.51
C THR A 329 -24.09 -11.76 46.95
N PRO A 330 -24.29 -11.14 48.12
CA PRO A 330 -25.60 -10.65 48.50
C PRO A 330 -26.12 -9.69 47.44
N ALA A 331 -27.33 -9.93 46.91
CA ALA A 331 -28.06 -8.93 46.17
C ALA A 331 -28.46 -7.81 47.13
N MET A 332 -27.51 -6.93 47.47
CA MET A 332 -27.81 -5.67 48.13
C MET A 332 -28.36 -4.72 47.06
N TRP A 333 -29.56 -5.02 46.59
CA TRP A 333 -30.41 -4.03 45.95
C TRP A 333 -31.08 -3.26 47.09
N ASP A 334 -30.47 -2.17 47.52
CA ASP A 334 -31.25 -1.16 48.24
C ASP A 334 -31.92 -0.29 47.18
N ILE A 335 -33.25 -0.26 47.20
CA ILE A 335 -34.08 0.57 46.32
C ILE A 335 -33.91 2.01 46.77
N GLY A 336 -32.86 2.71 46.35
CA GLY A 336 -32.71 4.09 46.83
C GLY A 336 -31.65 4.96 46.23
N SER A 337 -30.55 4.44 45.67
CA SER A 337 -29.47 5.32 45.21
C SER A 337 -29.30 5.30 43.69
N GLN A 338 -29.80 6.36 43.04
CA GLN A 338 -29.20 6.82 41.81
C GLN A 338 -27.79 7.33 42.13
N SER A 339 -26.76 6.51 41.97
CA SER A 339 -25.39 7.02 41.84
C SER A 339 -24.66 6.23 40.76
N SER A 340 -24.47 6.91 39.64
CA SER A 340 -23.49 6.60 38.62
C SER A 340 -22.10 6.40 39.23
N SER A 341 -21.35 5.47 38.66
CA SER A 341 -19.93 5.13 38.88
C SER A 341 -19.59 4.29 40.12
N ALA A 342 -19.06 3.09 39.82
CA ALA A 342 -18.38 2.11 40.67
C ALA A 342 -19.26 1.29 41.64
N GLU A 343 -19.70 0.10 41.20
CA GLU A 343 -19.66 -1.19 41.93
C GLU A 343 -20.40 -2.26 41.09
N LEU A 344 -19.75 -3.41 40.84
CA LEU A 344 -20.30 -4.47 39.99
C LEU A 344 -21.58 -5.05 40.63
N PRO A 345 -22.75 -5.04 39.94
CA PRO A 345 -23.88 -5.82 40.40
C PRO A 345 -23.51 -7.31 40.39
N ALA A 346 -24.16 -8.10 41.26
CA ALA A 346 -23.94 -9.54 41.42
C ALA A 346 -24.06 -10.36 40.11
N GLY A 347 -24.54 -9.74 39.03
CA GLY A 347 -24.31 -10.21 37.67
C GLY A 347 -24.04 -9.10 36.66
N THR A 348 -23.35 -9.45 35.57
CA THR A 348 -23.09 -8.58 34.43
C THR A 348 -23.76 -9.15 33.18
N ALA A 349 -24.18 -8.27 32.27
CA ALA A 349 -24.68 -8.64 30.95
C ALA A 349 -23.94 -7.80 29.90
N ASN A 350 -23.15 -8.46 29.05
CA ASN A 350 -22.35 -7.80 28.03
C ASN A 350 -22.73 -8.29 26.64
N GLU A 351 -22.53 -7.44 25.64
CA GLU A 351 -22.62 -7.87 24.26
C GLU A 351 -21.30 -8.49 23.77
N SER A 352 -21.41 -9.41 22.82
CA SER A 352 -20.28 -9.97 22.08
C SER A 352 -20.36 -9.57 20.60
N PRO A 353 -19.35 -9.90 19.78
CA PRO A 353 -19.44 -9.74 18.33
C PRO A 353 -20.59 -10.54 17.68
N ASN A 354 -20.98 -11.70 18.26
CA ASN A 354 -22.01 -12.56 17.67
C ASN A 354 -23.40 -12.35 18.29
N PHE A 355 -23.48 -11.92 19.54
CA PHE A 355 -24.73 -11.86 20.30
C PHE A 355 -24.93 -10.53 21.02
N GLN A 356 -26.19 -10.09 21.01
CA GLN A 356 -26.70 -9.03 21.87
C GLN A 356 -27.58 -9.68 22.96
N VAL A 357 -27.41 -9.25 24.20
CA VAL A 357 -28.20 -9.74 25.33
C VAL A 357 -29.48 -8.91 25.42
N VAL A 358 -30.62 -9.58 25.45
CA VAL A 358 -31.94 -8.93 25.47
C VAL A 358 -32.72 -9.45 26.68
N PRO A 359 -32.78 -8.68 27.78
CA PRO A 359 -33.67 -9.00 28.89
C PRO A 359 -35.12 -8.72 28.49
N ASP A 360 -36.01 -9.70 28.70
CA ASP A 360 -37.45 -9.59 28.45
C ASP A 360 -38.24 -9.91 29.73
N THR A 361 -39.25 -9.11 30.04
CA THR A 361 -40.04 -9.24 31.28
C THR A 361 -40.89 -10.52 31.32
N LYS A 362 -41.29 -11.06 30.16
CA LYS A 362 -42.18 -12.23 30.06
C LYS A 362 -41.40 -13.51 29.74
N MET A 363 -40.45 -13.44 28.82
CA MET A 363 -39.68 -14.58 28.35
C MET A 363 -38.39 -14.79 29.14
N GLY A 364 -37.96 -13.79 29.92
CA GLY A 364 -36.73 -13.83 30.69
C GLY A 364 -35.52 -13.41 29.85
N LEU A 365 -34.41 -14.13 29.98
CA LEU A 365 -33.16 -13.81 29.30
C LEU A 365 -33.17 -14.38 27.87
N LEU A 366 -32.97 -13.52 26.88
CA LEU A 366 -32.85 -13.91 25.47
C LEU A 366 -31.52 -13.43 24.88
N PHE A 367 -31.03 -14.15 23.88
CA PHE A 367 -29.86 -13.72 23.11
C PHE A 367 -30.24 -13.49 21.65
N ARG A 368 -29.96 -12.31 21.13
CA ARG A 368 -30.16 -11.99 19.72
C ARG A 368 -28.89 -12.23 18.94
N ASN A 369 -28.93 -13.09 17.93
CA ASN A 369 -27.82 -13.21 17.00
C ASN A 369 -27.67 -11.93 16.17
N LYS A 370 -26.47 -11.35 16.12
CA LYS A 370 -26.22 -10.08 15.40
C LYS A 370 -26.22 -10.22 13.87
N ARG A 371 -25.99 -11.42 13.34
CA ARG A 371 -25.90 -11.67 11.89
C ARG A 371 -27.27 -11.78 11.24
N ASP A 372 -28.15 -12.63 11.78
CA ASP A 372 -29.48 -12.88 11.21
C ASP A 372 -30.64 -12.31 12.04
N ARG A 373 -30.33 -11.69 13.18
CA ARG A 373 -31.28 -11.02 14.10
C ARG A 373 -32.27 -11.96 14.78
N LYS A 374 -32.08 -13.29 14.71
CA LYS A 374 -32.94 -14.27 15.38
C LYS A 374 -32.67 -14.32 16.88
N MET A 375 -33.72 -14.58 17.65
CA MET A 375 -33.67 -14.70 19.10
C MET A 375 -33.42 -16.15 19.49
N ILE A 376 -32.61 -16.35 20.52
CA ILE A 376 -32.30 -17.63 21.14
C ILE A 376 -32.83 -17.58 22.56
N ASP A 377 -33.79 -18.45 22.86
CA ASP A 377 -34.34 -18.61 24.20
C ASP A 377 -33.50 -19.63 24.99
N VAL A 378 -33.06 -19.24 26.19
CA VAL A 378 -32.26 -20.11 27.07
C VAL A 378 -33.06 -20.72 28.20
N ASN A 379 -34.35 -20.42 28.28
CA ASN A 379 -35.26 -20.99 29.26
C ASN A 379 -35.37 -22.52 29.06
N PRO A 380 -35.12 -23.34 30.09
CA PRO A 380 -35.20 -24.80 30.00
C PRO A 380 -36.58 -25.36 29.67
N LYS A 381 -37.64 -24.57 29.81
CA LYS A 381 -39.01 -25.00 29.54
C LYS A 381 -39.48 -24.66 28.12
N HIS A 382 -38.71 -23.90 27.37
CA HIS A 382 -39.07 -23.42 26.04
C HIS A 382 -38.10 -23.95 24.98
N ASP A 383 -38.58 -24.02 23.75
CA ASP A 383 -37.72 -24.31 22.61
C ASP A 383 -36.76 -23.12 22.35
N PRO A 384 -35.46 -23.36 22.07
CA PRO A 384 -34.48 -22.30 21.92
C PRO A 384 -34.68 -21.43 20.67
N GLY A 385 -35.61 -21.78 19.78
CA GLY A 385 -36.01 -20.97 18.63
C GLY A 385 -35.44 -21.44 17.30
N ASP A 386 -35.78 -20.69 16.23
CA ASP A 386 -35.43 -21.03 14.85
C ASP A 386 -33.92 -21.26 14.64
N ASN A 387 -33.57 -22.39 14.03
CA ASN A 387 -32.18 -22.81 13.76
C ASN A 387 -31.30 -22.89 15.01
N SER A 388 -31.91 -22.95 16.20
CA SER A 388 -31.23 -23.11 17.46
C SER A 388 -31.49 -24.49 18.05
N LYS A 389 -30.50 -25.07 18.73
CA LYS A 389 -30.65 -26.34 19.45
C LYS A 389 -29.99 -26.24 20.81
N ARG A 390 -30.68 -26.76 21.82
CA ARG A 390 -30.20 -26.89 23.19
C ARG A 390 -29.59 -28.28 23.38
N HIS A 391 -28.41 -28.32 23.97
CA HIS A 391 -27.70 -29.54 24.32
C HIS A 391 -27.35 -29.52 25.81
N ASP A 392 -28.10 -30.24 26.62
CA ASP A 392 -27.76 -30.46 28.03
C ASP A 392 -26.63 -31.50 28.10
N VAL A 393 -25.48 -31.09 28.62
CA VAL A 393 -24.28 -31.94 28.67
C VAL A 393 -24.17 -32.58 30.05
N THR A 394 -24.38 -33.89 30.12
CA THR A 394 -24.11 -34.66 31.35
C THR A 394 -22.61 -34.81 31.54
N THR A 395 -22.07 -34.22 32.59
CA THR A 395 -20.64 -34.26 32.92
C THR A 395 -20.45 -34.21 34.44
N SER A 396 -19.32 -34.73 34.92
CA SER A 396 -18.83 -34.51 36.28
C SER A 396 -17.82 -33.34 36.36
N GLU A 397 -17.49 -32.73 35.22
CA GLU A 397 -16.49 -31.65 35.14
C GLU A 397 -16.98 -30.33 35.74
N TYR A 398 -18.29 -30.07 35.72
CA TYR A 398 -18.93 -28.85 36.21
C TYR A 398 -20.28 -29.22 36.82
N LEU A 399 -20.86 -28.36 37.68
CA LEU A 399 -22.19 -28.60 38.26
C LEU A 399 -23.28 -28.65 37.19
N GLN A 400 -23.18 -27.78 36.16
CA GLN A 400 -24.11 -27.78 35.04
C GLN A 400 -23.44 -27.19 33.79
N VAL A 401 -23.66 -27.85 32.64
CA VAL A 401 -23.26 -27.32 31.33
C VAL A 401 -24.40 -27.49 30.33
N VAL A 402 -24.74 -26.41 29.64
CA VAL A 402 -25.71 -26.42 28.54
C VAL A 402 -25.12 -25.67 27.36
N ILE A 403 -25.20 -26.23 26.16
CA ILE A 403 -24.71 -25.59 24.94
C ILE A 403 -25.90 -25.28 24.04
N PHE A 404 -26.02 -24.02 23.63
CA PHE A 404 -26.99 -23.56 22.65
C PHE A 404 -26.26 -23.33 21.34
N ASP A 405 -26.56 -24.15 20.35
CA ASP A 405 -26.03 -24.01 19.00
C ASP A 405 -27.02 -23.27 18.14
N HIS A 406 -26.55 -22.29 17.37
CA HIS A 406 -27.36 -21.57 16.41
C HIS A 406 -26.66 -21.54 15.05
N MET A 407 -27.40 -21.87 13.98
CA MET A 407 -26.90 -21.84 12.61
C MET A 407 -27.40 -20.57 11.89
N PRO A 408 -26.59 -19.49 11.84
CA PRO A 408 -27.04 -18.23 11.29
C PRO A 408 -27.18 -18.33 9.77
N ARG A 409 -28.33 -17.92 9.25
CA ARG A 409 -28.57 -17.89 7.80
C ARG A 409 -27.83 -16.73 7.15
N ARG A 410 -27.39 -16.93 5.90
CA ARG A 410 -26.92 -15.81 5.07
C ARG A 410 -28.12 -14.89 4.80
N LYS A 411 -27.90 -13.57 4.86
CA LYS A 411 -28.85 -12.62 4.26
C LYS A 411 -28.94 -12.97 2.78
N ALA A 412 -30.15 -13.34 2.34
CA ALA A 412 -30.48 -13.47 0.93
C ALA A 412 -30.34 -12.12 0.24
#